data_AF-A0AA39CP94-F1
#
_entry.id   AF-A0AA39CP94-F1
#
_cell.length_a   1.000
_cell.length_b   1.000
_cell.length_c   1.000
_cell.angle_alpha   90.00
_cell.angle_beta   90.00
_cell.angle_gamma   90.00
#
_symmetry.space_group_name_H-M   'P 1'
#
loop_
_entity.id
_entity.type
_entity.pdbx_description
1 polymer ?
#
loop_
_entity_poly.entity_id
_entity_poly.type
_entity_poly.pdbx_seq_one_letter_code
_entity_poly.pdbx_strand_id
1 'polypeptide(L)'
;MSVTKGTWDTGEQIREHKLACSVINLHGTEDCVFDQTNLDLLKRFTDDISIGNRNEILMEMGWTDPPGSRPGESAVNKNRSLSGLLIARYGTDEPALDERDWQLLKEWNDQGMPRGQHVRR
;
A
#
# COMPACT_ATOMS: atom_id res chain seq x y z
N MET A 1 27.05 19.08 6.98
CA MET A 1 26.14 18.01 7.46
C MET A 1 24.72 18.57 7.54
N SER A 2 23.73 17.69 7.47
CA SER A 2 22.26 17.91 7.53
C SER A 2 21.54 18.20 6.20
N VAL A 3 21.00 17.13 5.63
CA VAL A 3 19.73 17.15 4.89
C VAL A 3 18.87 16.04 5.48
N THR A 4 18.16 16.33 6.57
CA THR A 4 17.14 15.43 7.15
C THR A 4 15.79 16.12 7.06
N LYS A 5 15.03 15.73 6.04
CA LYS A 5 13.57 15.59 6.06
C LYS A 5 13.20 14.81 4.80
N GLY A 6 12.96 13.51 4.95
CA GLY A 6 12.51 12.64 3.87
C GLY A 6 11.10 13.02 3.43
N THR A 7 10.98 14.07 2.61
CA THR A 7 9.81 14.32 1.78
C THR A 7 9.87 13.41 0.56
N TRP A 8 9.82 12.09 0.77
CA TRP A 8 9.52 11.20 -0.35
C TRP A 8 8.02 11.31 -0.62
N ASP A 9 7.68 11.91 -1.77
CA ASP A 9 6.30 12.03 -2.22
C ASP A 9 5.78 10.63 -2.53
N THR A 10 4.88 10.12 -1.70
CA THR A 10 4.23 8.82 -1.89
C THR A 10 3.58 8.69 -3.27
N GLY A 11 3.08 9.79 -3.83
CA GLY A 11 2.55 9.82 -5.19
C GLY A 11 3.63 9.60 -6.24
N GLU A 12 4.84 10.12 -6.03
CA GLU A 12 6.01 9.83 -6.85
C GLU A 12 6.43 8.36 -6.71
N GLN A 13 6.44 7.81 -5.50
CA GLN A 13 6.77 6.40 -5.28
C GLN A 13 5.78 5.42 -5.94
N ILE A 14 4.48 5.77 -5.98
CA ILE A 14 3.47 5.03 -6.73
C ILE A 14 3.76 5.12 -8.23
N ARG A 15 4.02 6.33 -8.76
CA ARG A 15 4.33 6.54 -10.19
C ARG A 15 5.60 5.84 -10.62
N GLU A 16 6.60 5.77 -9.75
CA GLU A 16 7.88 5.11 -10.02
C GLU A 16 7.86 3.62 -9.66
N HIS A 17 6.73 3.09 -9.18
CA HIS A 17 6.59 1.70 -8.75
C HIS A 17 7.67 1.26 -7.75
N LYS A 18 7.98 2.13 -6.78
CA LYS A 18 8.95 1.91 -5.70
C LYS A 18 8.31 1.90 -4.33
N LEU A 19 6.98 2.05 -4.25
CA LEU A 19 6.29 2.15 -2.98
C LEU A 19 6.42 0.87 -2.15
N ALA A 20 6.30 -0.32 -2.76
CA ALA A 20 6.50 -1.59 -2.04
C ALA A 20 7.89 -1.68 -1.39
N CYS A 21 8.96 -1.38 -2.14
CA CYS A 21 10.31 -1.34 -1.58
C CYS A 21 10.43 -0.28 -0.47
N SER A 22 9.80 0.89 -0.62
CA SER A 22 9.85 1.96 0.38
C SER A 22 9.17 1.55 1.69
N VAL A 23 8.01 0.89 1.60
CA VAL A 23 7.31 0.31 2.75
C VAL A 23 8.20 -0.67 3.49
N ILE A 24 8.80 -1.63 2.78
CA ILE A 24 9.67 -2.66 3.35
C ILE A 24 10.95 -2.04 3.96
N ASN A 25 11.56 -1.07 3.26
CA ASN A 25 12.84 -0.49 3.66
C ASN A 25 12.72 0.44 4.87
N LEU A 26 11.58 1.10 5.03
CA LEU A 26 11.34 2.10 6.06
C LEU A 26 10.46 1.57 7.19
N HIS A 27 10.02 0.31 7.13
CA HIS A 27 9.21 -0.26 8.20
C HIS A 27 9.93 -0.22 9.56
N GLY A 28 9.26 0.37 10.55
CA GLY A 28 9.76 0.49 11.92
C GLY A 28 10.81 1.57 12.13
N THR A 29 11.07 2.43 11.13
CA THR A 29 11.90 3.63 11.26
C THR A 29 11.03 4.88 11.45
N GLU A 30 11.65 6.02 11.76
CA GLU A 30 10.95 7.31 11.87
C GLU A 30 10.31 7.77 10.56
N ASP A 31 10.80 7.27 9.43
CA ASP A 31 10.34 7.58 8.08
C ASP A 31 9.33 6.54 7.53
N CYS A 32 8.73 5.73 8.42
CA CYS A 32 7.80 4.68 8.01
C CYS A 32 6.61 5.26 7.22
N VAL A 33 6.37 4.70 6.03
CA VAL A 33 5.33 5.18 5.11
C VAL A 33 3.92 4.82 5.60
N PHE A 34 3.78 3.70 6.28
CA PHE A 34 2.52 3.23 6.81
C PHE A 34 2.49 3.23 8.33
N ASP A 35 1.38 3.69 8.89
CA ASP A 35 1.03 3.39 10.27
C ASP A 35 0.58 1.93 10.44
N GLN A 36 0.38 1.50 11.69
CA GLN A 36 0.00 0.13 11.99
C GLN A 36 -1.33 -0.28 11.32
N THR A 37 -2.31 0.62 11.28
CA THR A 37 -3.62 0.33 10.65
C THR A 37 -3.49 0.07 9.16
N ASN A 38 -2.68 0.87 8.45
CA ASN A 38 -2.44 0.63 7.03
C ASN A 38 -1.64 -0.65 6.79
N LEU A 39 -0.69 -0.99 7.68
CA LEU A 39 0.05 -2.26 7.63
C LEU A 39 -0.85 -3.48 7.87
N ASP A 40 -1.76 -3.41 8.84
CA ASP A 40 -2.69 -4.50 9.14
C ASP A 40 -3.64 -4.78 7.96
N LEU A 41 -4.11 -3.71 7.30
CA LEU A 41 -4.93 -3.82 6.08
C LEU A 41 -4.13 -4.39 4.91
N LEU A 42 -2.89 -3.92 4.74
CA LEU A 42 -2.01 -4.41 3.68
C LEU A 42 -1.71 -5.89 3.89
N LYS A 43 -1.40 -6.30 5.13
CA LYS A 43 -1.22 -7.69 5.54
C LYS A 43 -2.43 -8.54 5.18
N ARG A 44 -3.63 -8.12 5.63
CA ARG A 44 -4.88 -8.82 5.33
C ARG A 44 -5.10 -9.01 3.83
N PHE A 45 -4.77 -8.01 3.02
CA PHE A 45 -4.88 -8.12 1.58
C PHE A 45 -3.81 -9.06 1.00
N THR A 46 -2.55 -8.98 1.46
CA THR A 46 -1.48 -9.86 0.97
C THR A 46 -1.61 -11.32 1.39
N ASP A 47 -2.36 -11.61 2.46
CA ASP A 47 -2.68 -12.98 2.88
C ASP A 47 -3.52 -13.70 1.80
N ASP A 48 -4.44 -13.00 1.13
CA ASP A 48 -5.20 -13.48 -0.04
C ASP A 48 -5.32 -12.38 -1.11
N ILE A 49 -4.37 -12.35 -2.06
CA ILE A 49 -4.36 -11.35 -3.14
C ILE A 49 -5.39 -11.76 -4.20
N SER A 50 -6.61 -11.24 -4.07
CA SER A 50 -7.71 -11.53 -4.98
C SER A 50 -8.66 -10.34 -5.16
N ILE A 51 -9.37 -10.29 -6.29
CA ILE A 51 -10.44 -9.29 -6.52
C ILE A 51 -11.57 -9.45 -5.49
N GLY A 52 -11.83 -10.67 -5.03
CA GLY A 52 -12.82 -10.97 -3.99
C GLY A 52 -12.44 -10.29 -2.67
N ASN A 53 -11.25 -10.62 -2.13
CA ASN A 53 -10.75 -10.04 -0.88
C ASN A 53 -10.61 -8.52 -0.97
N ARG A 54 -10.16 -7.98 -2.12
CA ARG A 54 -10.18 -6.54 -2.39
C ARG A 54 -11.56 -5.93 -2.11
N ASN A 55 -12.60 -6.48 -2.74
CA ASN A 55 -13.95 -5.94 -2.63
C ASN A 55 -14.52 -6.08 -1.21
N GLU A 56 -14.23 -7.20 -0.54
CA GLU A 56 -14.62 -7.43 0.85
C GLU A 56 -14.00 -6.39 1.79
N ILE A 57 -12.68 -6.18 1.71
CA ILE A 57 -11.97 -5.16 2.52
C ILE A 57 -12.57 -3.77 2.28
N LEU A 58 -12.77 -3.36 1.02
CA LEU A 58 -13.31 -2.04 0.71
C LEU A 58 -14.75 -1.87 1.21
N MET A 59 -15.56 -2.93 1.13
CA MET A 59 -16.94 -2.90 1.63
C MET A 59 -16.99 -2.77 3.15
N GLU A 60 -16.21 -3.57 3.87
CA GLU A 60 -16.14 -3.53 5.34
C GLU A 60 -15.65 -2.18 5.87
N MET A 61 -14.70 -1.56 5.17
CA MET A 61 -14.17 -0.25 5.54
C MET A 61 -15.06 0.92 5.07
N GLY A 62 -16.14 0.65 4.32
CA GLY A 62 -17.02 1.67 3.76
C GLY A 62 -16.35 2.54 2.68
N TRP A 63 -15.37 1.97 1.98
CA TRP A 63 -14.54 2.61 0.95
C TRP A 63 -14.91 2.20 -0.49
N THR A 64 -16.14 1.74 -0.70
CA THR A 64 -16.67 1.48 -2.05
C THR A 64 -16.84 2.79 -2.82
N ASP A 65 -16.18 2.88 -3.97
CA ASP A 65 -16.32 4.05 -4.84
C ASP A 65 -17.60 4.01 -5.68
N PRO A 66 -18.27 5.15 -5.90
CA PRO A 66 -19.42 5.20 -6.78
C PRO A 66 -19.04 4.90 -8.23
N PRO A 67 -19.99 4.43 -9.06
CA PRO A 67 -19.75 4.24 -10.49
C PRO A 67 -19.17 5.50 -11.15
N GLY A 68 -18.13 5.33 -11.96
CA GLY A 68 -17.45 6.43 -12.66
C GLY A 68 -16.44 7.22 -11.82
N SER A 69 -16.32 6.92 -10.52
CA SER A 69 -15.26 7.50 -9.67
C SER A 69 -13.96 6.73 -9.84
N ARG A 70 -12.83 7.38 -9.53
CA ARG A 70 -11.53 6.73 -9.63
C ARG A 70 -11.35 5.73 -8.47
N PRO A 71 -10.86 4.49 -8.72
CA PRO A 71 -10.66 3.52 -7.65
C PRO A 71 -9.74 4.03 -6.53
N GLY A 72 -10.22 3.92 -5.29
CA GLY A 72 -9.57 4.33 -4.05
C GLY A 72 -9.91 5.74 -3.59
N GLU A 73 -10.74 6.50 -4.31
CA GLU A 73 -11.12 7.87 -3.91
C GLU A 73 -11.77 7.91 -2.53
N SER A 74 -12.65 6.97 -2.22
CA SER A 74 -13.35 6.90 -0.94
C SER A 74 -12.39 6.60 0.22
N ALA A 75 -11.42 5.72 0.00
CA ALA A 75 -10.39 5.41 0.99
C ALA A 75 -9.52 6.64 1.32
N VAL A 76 -9.14 7.39 0.28
CA VAL A 76 -8.35 8.63 0.42
C VAL A 76 -9.18 9.74 1.07
N ASN A 77 -10.39 9.99 0.59
CA ASN A 77 -11.20 11.12 1.02
C ASN A 77 -11.78 10.94 2.43
N LYS A 78 -12.20 9.73 2.80
CA LYS A 78 -12.81 9.47 4.11
C LYS A 78 -11.77 9.26 5.22
N ASN A 79 -10.73 8.50 4.94
CA ASN A 79 -9.81 8.01 5.97
C ASN A 79 -8.34 8.34 5.68
N ARG A 80 -8.03 9.00 4.56
CA ARG A 80 -6.65 9.22 4.09
C ARG A 80 -5.83 7.92 4.07
N SER A 81 -6.50 6.79 3.78
CA SER A 81 -5.86 5.48 3.81
C SER A 81 -5.14 5.22 2.49
N LEU A 82 -3.82 5.21 2.57
CA LEU A 82 -2.97 4.87 1.45
C LEU A 82 -3.06 3.36 1.15
N SER A 83 -3.13 2.47 2.14
CA SER A 83 -3.31 1.04 1.86
C SER A 83 -4.66 0.77 1.20
N GLY A 84 -5.72 1.47 1.60
CA GLY A 84 -7.03 1.41 0.92
C GLY A 84 -6.96 1.86 -0.53
N LEU A 85 -6.17 2.89 -0.85
CA LEU A 85 -5.93 3.31 -2.24
C LEU A 85 -5.21 2.22 -3.05
N LEU A 86 -4.17 1.58 -2.50
CA LEU A 86 -3.43 0.53 -3.19
C LEU A 86 -4.32 -0.68 -3.46
N ILE A 87 -5.05 -1.14 -2.44
CA ILE A 87 -5.98 -2.26 -2.54
C ILE A 87 -7.06 -1.97 -3.58
N ALA A 88 -7.69 -0.79 -3.53
CA ALA A 88 -8.76 -0.43 -4.46
C ALA A 88 -8.35 -0.46 -5.94
N ARG A 89 -7.07 -0.21 -6.22
CA ARG A 89 -6.53 -0.21 -7.59
C ARG A 89 -6.05 -1.57 -8.06
N TYR A 90 -5.97 -2.57 -7.18
CA TYR A 90 -5.59 -3.93 -7.58
C TYR A 90 -6.57 -4.48 -8.62
N GLY A 91 -6.05 -5.00 -9.73
CA GLY A 91 -6.86 -5.58 -10.81
C GLY A 91 -7.72 -4.56 -11.58
N THR A 92 -7.37 -3.26 -11.50
CA THR A 92 -7.96 -2.20 -12.33
C THR A 92 -7.01 -1.83 -13.48
N ASP A 93 -7.48 -1.06 -14.45
CA ASP A 93 -6.64 -0.55 -15.55
C ASP A 93 -5.63 0.52 -15.09
N GLU A 94 -5.71 0.98 -13.83
CA GLU A 94 -4.79 1.93 -13.21
C GLU A 94 -4.17 1.37 -11.91
N PRO A 95 -3.40 0.27 -11.98
CA PRO A 95 -2.82 -0.34 -10.78
C PRO A 95 -1.82 0.61 -10.10
N ALA A 96 -1.89 0.70 -8.77
CA ALA A 96 -0.91 1.49 -8.00
C ALA A 96 0.40 0.73 -7.74
N LEU A 97 0.34 -0.60 -7.76
CA LEU A 97 1.46 -1.52 -7.63
C LEU A 97 1.27 -2.60 -8.68
N ASP A 98 2.37 -3.06 -9.28
CA ASP A 98 2.31 -4.23 -10.16
C ASP A 98 2.41 -5.54 -9.38
N GLU A 99 2.22 -6.66 -10.09
CA GLU A 99 2.18 -8.00 -9.48
C GLU A 99 3.46 -8.34 -8.70
N ARG A 100 4.62 -7.86 -9.17
CA ARG A 100 5.89 -8.13 -8.50
C ARG A 100 6.00 -7.36 -7.18
N ASP A 101 5.50 -6.13 -7.15
CA ASP A 101 5.43 -5.33 -5.93
C ASP A 101 4.48 -5.97 -4.90
N TRP A 102 3.33 -6.50 -5.35
CA TRP A 102 2.42 -7.25 -4.48
C TRP A 102 3.05 -8.52 -3.91
N GLN A 103 3.76 -9.27 -4.74
CA GLN A 103 4.49 -10.47 -4.32
C GLN A 103 5.60 -10.14 -3.31
N LEU A 104 6.34 -9.05 -3.52
CA LEU A 104 7.35 -8.58 -2.55
C LEU A 104 6.73 -8.24 -1.19
N LEU A 105 5.58 -7.56 -1.18
CA LEU A 105 4.87 -7.25 0.06
C LEU A 105 4.34 -8.50 0.75
N LYS A 106 3.86 -9.49 -0.03
CA LYS A 106 3.45 -10.79 0.50
C LYS A 106 4.60 -11.54 1.15
N GLU A 107 5.72 -11.69 0.46
CA GLU A 107 6.90 -12.37 1.00
C GLU A 107 7.44 -11.70 2.27
N TRP A 108 7.45 -10.37 2.28
CA TRP A 108 7.82 -9.60 3.45
C TRP A 108 6.84 -9.78 4.63
N ASN A 109 5.54 -9.84 4.35
CA ASN A 109 4.51 -10.13 5.35
C ASN A 109 4.60 -11.55 5.90
N ASP A 110 4.84 -12.55 5.04
CA ASP A 110 5.01 -13.96 5.41
C ASP A 110 6.23 -14.16 6.34
N GLN A 111 7.24 -13.27 6.25
CA GLN A 111 8.38 -13.22 7.17
C GLN A 111 8.07 -12.52 8.51
N GLY A 112 6.85 -12.06 8.72
CA GLY A 112 6.44 -11.32 9.91
C GLY A 112 6.77 -9.83 9.89
N MET A 113 6.88 -9.22 8.70
CA MET A 113 7.20 -7.80 8.48
C MET A 113 8.46 -7.33 9.22
N PRO A 114 9.66 -7.88 8.93
CA PRO A 114 10.89 -7.45 9.59
C PRO A 114 11.17 -5.96 9.38
N ARG A 115 11.72 -5.30 10.40
CA ARG A 115 12.09 -3.88 10.37
C ARG A 115 13.27 -3.66 9.43
N GLY A 116 13.11 -2.75 8.47
CA GLY A 116 14.14 -2.24 7.55
C GLY A 116 14.97 -3.31 6.82
N GLN A 117 14.61 -3.66 5.58
CA GLN A 117 15.29 -4.74 4.84
C GLN A 117 16.18 -4.33 3.65
N HIS A 118 16.30 -3.03 3.32
CA HIS A 118 17.09 -2.52 2.17
C HIS A 118 16.89 -3.29 0.84
N VAL A 119 15.65 -3.68 0.53
CA VAL A 119 15.20 -4.33 -0.70
C VAL A 119 15.22 -3.36 -1.87
N ARG A 120 15.61 -3.86 -3.05
CA ARG A 120 15.60 -3.15 -4.33
C ARG A 120 14.86 -4.00 -5.37
N ARG A 121 14.23 -3.32 -6.33
CA ARG A 121 13.47 -3.93 -7.40
C ARG A 121 14.35 -4.41 -8.56
#